data_AF-A0A132NKS4-F1
#
_entry.id   AF-A0A132NKS4-F1
#
_cell.length_a   1.000
_cell.length_b   1.000
_cell.length_c   1.000
_cell.angle_alpha   90.00
_cell.angle_beta   90.00
_cell.angle_gamma   90.00
#
_symmetry.space_group_name_H-M   'P 1'
#
loop_
_entity.id
_entity.type
_entity.pdbx_description
1 polymer ?
#
loop_
_entity_poly.entity_id
_entity_poly.type
_entity_poly.pdbx_seq_one_letter_code
_entity_poly.pdbx_strand_id
1 'polypeptide(L)'
;MQLRFTVAAPRLGREPVDVLLSAPAGTRLGQVADALRRAVRTPFGRLYCGDLLLPDDAPLGVPPLVHGALVTIDAPGPAWPVPGALELRVVSGPDAGGVHLLRSGEATIGRQADVRLDDPDVSRRHA
;
A
#
# COMPACT_ATOMS: atom_id res chain seq x y z
N MET A 1 -13.46 -2.08 -16.61
CA MET A 1 -12.22 -2.30 -15.84
C MET A 1 -12.55 -3.02 -14.55
N GLN A 2 -11.59 -3.77 -14.01
CA GLN A 2 -11.73 -4.47 -12.74
C GLN A 2 -10.58 -4.07 -11.81
N LEU A 3 -10.92 -3.54 -10.64
CA LEU A 3 -9.98 -3.02 -9.66
C LEU A 3 -10.22 -3.70 -8.33
N ARG A 4 -9.14 -4.11 -7.66
CA ARG A 4 -9.20 -4.57 -6.28
C ARG A 4 -8.77 -3.42 -5.38
N PHE A 5 -9.51 -3.19 -4.31
CA PHE A 5 -9.17 -2.24 -3.26
C PHE A 5 -9.12 -2.99 -1.94
N THR A 6 -8.26 -2.57 -1.02
CA THR A 6 -8.39 -2.95 0.38
C THR A 6 -9.09 -1.81 1.09
N VAL A 7 -10.18 -2.08 1.80
CA VAL A 7 -10.94 -1.06 2.54
C VAL A 7 -10.78 -1.29 4.03
N ALA A 8 -10.34 -0.27 4.76
CA ALA A 8 -10.18 -0.34 6.22
C ALA A 8 -10.95 0.78 6.92
N ALA A 9 -11.44 0.50 8.12
CA ALA A 9 -12.05 1.50 8.99
C ALA A 9 -11.37 1.44 10.36
N PRO A 10 -10.15 1.99 10.50
CA PRO A 10 -9.33 1.80 11.70
C PRO A 10 -10.00 2.35 12.97
N ARG A 11 -10.78 3.44 12.86
CA ARG A 11 -11.57 3.99 13.98
C ARG A 11 -12.70 3.06 14.45
N LEU A 12 -13.17 2.17 13.59
CA LEU A 12 -14.22 1.20 13.91
C LEU A 12 -13.64 -0.13 14.40
N GLY A 13 -12.31 -0.27 14.45
CA GLY A 13 -11.64 -1.52 14.84
C GLY A 13 -12.02 -2.71 13.94
N ARG A 14 -12.39 -2.45 12.68
CA ARG A 14 -12.74 -3.50 11.72
C ARG A 14 -11.50 -3.99 11.01
N GLU A 15 -11.44 -5.30 10.80
CA GLU A 15 -10.43 -5.88 9.91
C GLU A 15 -10.59 -5.30 8.49
N PRO A 16 -9.48 -5.03 7.79
CA PRO A 16 -9.52 -4.63 6.40
C PRO A 16 -10.22 -5.68 5.53
N VAL A 17 -10.97 -5.22 4.53
CA VAL A 17 -11.72 -6.08 3.60
C VAL A 17 -11.27 -5.79 2.18
N ASP A 18 -10.89 -6.83 1.44
CA ASP A 18 -10.61 -6.71 0.02
C ASP A 18 -11.93 -6.64 -0.77
N VAL A 19 -12.08 -5.60 -1.59
CA VAL A 19 -13.25 -5.33 -2.43
C VAL A 19 -12.84 -5.38 -3.89
N LEU A 20 -13.50 -6.24 -4.65
CA LEU A 20 -13.36 -6.30 -6.09
C LEU A 20 -14.46 -5.47 -6.75
N LEU A 21 -14.08 -4.39 -7.43
CA LEU A 21 -14.98 -3.52 -8.16
C LEU A 21 -14.85 -3.78 -9.67
N SER A 22 -15.99 -4.00 -10.31
CA SER A 22 -16.11 -4.06 -11.76
C SER A 22 -16.93 -2.86 -12.22
N ALA A 23 -16.31 -1.96 -12.97
CA ALA A 23 -16.93 -0.70 -13.39
C ALA A 23 -16.42 -0.27 -14.78
N PRO A 24 -17.16 0.55 -15.55
CA PRO A 24 -16.66 1.15 -16.78
C PRO A 24 -15.38 1.97 -16.56
N ALA A 25 -14.56 2.15 -17.60
CA ALA A 25 -13.46 3.11 -17.52
C ALA A 25 -14.00 4.53 -17.30
N GLY A 26 -13.33 5.32 -16.46
CA GLY A 26 -13.75 6.68 -16.12
C GLY A 26 -14.80 6.79 -15.00
N THR A 27 -15.19 5.68 -14.36
CA THR A 27 -16.00 5.72 -13.13
C THR A 27 -15.31 6.57 -12.05
N ARG A 28 -16.10 7.40 -11.36
CA ARG A 28 -15.65 8.27 -10.27
C ARG A 28 -15.94 7.65 -8.91
N LEU A 29 -15.15 8.01 -7.90
CA LEU A 29 -15.23 7.46 -6.54
C LEU A 29 -16.63 7.56 -5.93
N GLY A 30 -17.31 8.71 -6.07
CA GLY A 30 -18.64 8.94 -5.52
C GLY A 30 -19.68 7.94 -6.02
N GLN A 31 -19.48 7.37 -7.22
CA GLN A 31 -20.38 6.34 -7.78
C GLN A 31 -20.24 4.98 -7.10
N VAL A 32 -19.12 4.73 -6.40
CA VAL A 32 -18.83 3.46 -5.70
C VAL A 32 -18.62 3.63 -4.20
N ALA A 33 -18.61 4.86 -3.68
CA ALA A 33 -18.29 5.19 -2.30
C ALA A 33 -19.16 4.42 -1.29
N ASP A 34 -20.46 4.30 -1.55
CA ASP A 34 -21.38 3.58 -0.67
C ASP A 34 -21.16 2.07 -0.70
N ALA A 35 -20.65 1.51 -1.81
CA ALA A 35 -20.25 0.11 -1.85
C ALA A 35 -19.01 -0.13 -0.96
N LEU A 36 -18.03 0.78 -1.01
CA LEU A 36 -16.84 0.71 -0.15
C LEU A 36 -17.19 0.85 1.34
N ARG A 37 -18.06 1.80 1.70
CA ARG A 37 -18.55 1.99 3.08
C ARG A 37 -19.28 0.75 3.60
N ARG A 38 -20.16 0.16 2.79
CA ARG A 38 -20.87 -1.07 3.16
C ARG A 38 -19.94 -2.26 3.38
N ALA A 39 -18.83 -2.36 2.65
CA ALA A 39 -17.87 -3.46 2.82
C ALA A 39 -17.30 -3.54 4.24
N VAL A 40 -17.11 -2.40 4.91
CA VAL A 40 -16.67 -2.32 6.32
C VAL A 40 -17.81 -2.01 7.29
N ARG A 41 -19.06 -2.20 6.86
CA ARG A 41 -20.29 -2.08 7.67
C ARG A 41 -20.46 -0.69 8.31
N THR A 42 -20.16 0.37 7.58
CA THR A 42 -20.46 1.76 7.98
C THR A 42 -21.39 2.44 6.97
N PRO A 43 -22.34 3.27 7.41
CA PRO A 43 -23.23 4.01 6.50
C PRO A 43 -22.62 5.34 6.02
N PHE A 44 -21.65 5.89 6.74
CA PHE A 44 -21.01 7.17 6.41
C PHE A 44 -19.51 7.11 6.63
N GLY A 45 -18.85 8.16 6.13
CA GLY A 45 -17.47 8.46 6.45
C GLY A 45 -16.70 9.00 5.26
N ARG A 46 -15.71 9.84 5.56
CA ARG A 46 -14.78 10.38 4.56
C ARG A 46 -13.84 9.29 4.08
N LEU A 47 -13.58 9.24 2.78
CA LEU A 47 -12.70 8.26 2.18
C LEU A 47 -11.31 8.86 2.00
N TYR A 48 -10.29 8.11 2.37
CA TYR A 48 -8.89 8.51 2.24
C TYR A 48 -8.12 7.45 1.47
N CYS A 49 -7.08 7.86 0.77
CA CYS A 49 -6.03 6.96 0.29
C CYS A 49 -4.71 7.47 0.85
N GLY A 50 -4.19 6.78 1.86
CA GLY A 50 -3.16 7.33 2.73
C GLY A 50 -3.61 8.59 3.47
N ASP A 51 -2.83 9.66 3.40
CA ASP A 51 -3.13 10.95 4.01
C ASP A 51 -4.06 11.83 3.16
N LEU A 52 -4.24 11.48 1.89
CA LEU A 52 -5.08 12.22 0.95
C LEU A 52 -6.56 11.93 1.19
N LEU A 53 -7.32 12.99 1.52
CA LEU A 53 -8.78 12.97 1.46
C LEU A 53 -9.22 12.86 0.00
N LEU A 54 -9.97 11.82 -0.32
CA LEU A 54 -10.42 11.57 -1.69
C LEU A 54 -11.70 12.38 -1.99
N PRO A 55 -11.71 13.18 -3.07
CA PRO A 55 -12.93 13.82 -3.53
C PRO A 55 -13.82 12.81 -4.27
N ASP A 56 -15.13 13.05 -4.27
CA ASP A 56 -16.10 12.16 -4.92
C ASP A 56 -15.93 12.08 -6.45
N ASP A 57 -15.30 13.09 -7.07
CA ASP A 57 -15.04 13.09 -8.50
C ASP A 57 -13.73 12.37 -8.89
N ALA A 58 -12.97 11.87 -7.91
CA ALA A 58 -11.71 11.17 -8.15
C ALA A 58 -11.90 9.98 -9.10
N PRO A 59 -11.21 9.94 -10.25
CA PRO A 59 -11.33 8.86 -11.22
C PRO A 59 -10.70 7.56 -10.68
N LEU A 60 -11.40 6.44 -10.87
CA LEU A 60 -10.86 5.11 -10.60
C LEU A 60 -9.90 4.68 -11.72
N GLY A 61 -8.89 3.90 -11.36
CA GLY A 61 -7.90 3.36 -12.29
C GLY A 61 -6.72 4.30 -12.56
N VAL A 62 -6.70 5.49 -11.96
CA VAL A 62 -5.55 6.40 -11.96
C VAL A 62 -5.08 6.67 -10.53
N PRO A 63 -3.80 7.00 -10.31
CA PRO A 63 -3.31 7.33 -8.98
C PRO A 63 -4.15 8.44 -8.31
N PRO A 64 -4.53 8.28 -7.03
CA PRO A 64 -4.13 7.19 -6.12
C PRO A 64 -5.02 5.93 -6.20
N LEU A 65 -6.17 5.98 -6.87
CA LEU A 65 -7.21 4.93 -6.90
C LEU A 65 -6.94 3.84 -7.95
N VAL A 66 -5.76 3.24 -7.88
CA VAL A 66 -5.32 2.14 -8.76
C VAL A 66 -5.64 0.77 -8.17
N HIS A 67 -5.40 -0.30 -8.95
CA HIS A 67 -5.52 -1.66 -8.46
C HIS A 67 -4.58 -1.90 -7.27
N GLY A 68 -5.11 -2.44 -6.18
CA GLY A 68 -4.41 -2.68 -4.93
C GLY A 68 -4.37 -1.50 -3.97
N ALA A 69 -5.01 -0.37 -4.29
CA ALA A 69 -5.01 0.79 -3.39
C ALA A 69 -5.74 0.50 -2.07
N LEU A 70 -5.16 1.00 -0.98
CA LEU A 70 -5.77 1.00 0.35
C LEU A 70 -6.65 2.24 0.50
N VAL A 71 -7.94 2.03 0.75
CA VAL A 71 -8.91 3.08 1.05
C VAL A 71 -9.30 2.99 2.52
N THR A 72 -9.13 4.07 3.28
CA THR A 72 -9.52 4.12 4.69
C THR A 72 -10.75 5.01 4.89
N ILE A 73 -11.56 4.68 5.90
CA ILE A 73 -12.78 5.43 6.23
C ILE A 73 -12.64 6.17 7.54
N ASP A 74 -13.00 7.46 7.52
CA ASP A 74 -13.03 8.42 8.65
C ASP A 74 -11.72 8.65 9.39
N ALA A 75 -10.64 8.02 8.94
CA ALA A 75 -9.29 8.33 9.35
C ALA A 75 -8.35 8.19 8.15
N PRO A 76 -7.36 9.09 8.03
CA PRO A 76 -6.24 8.89 7.14
C PRO A 76 -5.59 7.52 7.35
N GLY A 77 -5.25 6.85 6.25
CA GLY A 77 -4.47 5.63 6.23
C GLY A 77 -2.97 5.94 6.18
N PRO A 78 -2.12 4.92 6.16
CA PRO A 78 -0.70 5.10 5.86
C PRO A 78 -0.54 5.72 4.46
N ALA A 79 0.24 6.80 4.33
CA ALA A 79 0.39 7.60 3.11
C ALA A 79 0.53 6.77 1.81
N TRP A 80 -0.18 7.16 0.74
CA TRP A 80 -0.18 6.51 -0.57
C TRP A 80 0.23 7.49 -1.70
N PRO A 81 1.09 7.09 -2.68
CA PRO A 81 1.90 5.87 -2.65
C PRO A 81 2.77 5.93 -1.41
N VAL A 82 3.19 4.81 -0.81
CA VAL A 82 4.28 4.92 0.17
C VAL A 82 5.43 5.63 -0.55
N PRO A 83 5.75 6.90 -0.24
CA PRO A 83 6.93 7.51 -0.82
C PRO A 83 8.08 6.78 -0.12
N GLY A 84 8.81 5.95 -0.85
CA GLY A 84 9.81 5.06 -0.27
C GLY A 84 9.48 3.57 -0.33
N ALA A 85 9.15 3.03 -1.52
CA ALA A 85 9.78 1.76 -1.88
C ALA A 85 11.29 2.02 -1.90
N LEU A 86 11.91 2.00 -0.73
CA LEU A 86 13.34 2.17 -0.59
C LEU A 86 13.94 0.89 -1.14
N GLU A 87 14.77 1.03 -2.16
CA GLU A 87 15.51 -0.09 -2.72
C GLU A 87 16.93 0.01 -2.21
N LEU A 88 17.41 -1.05 -1.58
CA LEU A 88 18.84 -1.21 -1.35
C LEU A 88 19.44 -1.85 -2.59
N ARG A 89 20.41 -1.18 -3.21
CA ARG A 89 21.13 -1.65 -4.39
C ARG A 89 22.56 -1.98 -4.02
N VAL A 90 22.99 -3.18 -4.35
CA VAL A 90 24.38 -3.59 -4.18
C VAL A 90 25.15 -3.13 -5.41
N VAL A 91 26.02 -2.13 -5.23
CA VAL A 91 26.75 -1.50 -6.34
C VAL A 91 28.02 -2.28 -6.70
N SER A 92 28.62 -2.99 -5.74
CA SER A 92 29.90 -3.69 -5.88
C SER A 92 30.01 -4.85 -4.89
N GLY A 93 30.96 -5.76 -5.12
CA GLY A 93 31.17 -6.96 -4.31
C GLY A 93 30.54 -8.21 -4.94
N PRO A 94 30.61 -9.36 -4.26
CA PRO A 94 30.06 -10.63 -4.75
C PRO A 94 28.59 -10.55 -5.16
N ASP A 95 27.80 -9.73 -4.46
CA ASP A 95 26.36 -9.53 -4.68
C ASP A 95 26.01 -8.33 -5.57
N ALA A 96 27.00 -7.75 -6.28
CA ALA A 96 26.78 -6.60 -7.14
C ALA A 96 25.64 -6.81 -8.16
N GLY A 97 24.76 -5.82 -8.28
CA GLY A 97 23.53 -5.89 -9.10
C GLY A 97 22.30 -6.37 -8.34
N GLY A 98 22.44 -6.86 -7.10
CA GLY A 98 21.33 -7.18 -6.22
C GLY A 98 20.46 -5.97 -5.89
N VAL A 99 19.13 -6.18 -5.89
CA VAL A 99 18.13 -5.17 -5.53
C VAL A 99 17.19 -5.74 -4.47
N HIS A 100 17.09 -5.09 -3.32
CA HIS A 100 16.23 -5.50 -2.22
C HIS A 100 15.20 -4.43 -1.91
N LEU A 101 13.92 -4.81 -1.96
CA LEU A 101 12.82 -3.94 -1.57
C LEU A 101 12.73 -3.86 -0.05
N LEU A 102 12.83 -2.66 0.50
CA LEU A 102 12.72 -2.43 1.93
C LEU A 102 11.27 -2.19 2.33
N ARG A 103 10.90 -2.76 3.47
CA ARG A 103 9.64 -2.47 4.14
C ARG A 103 9.81 -1.22 5.00
N SER A 104 8.72 -0.51 5.24
CA SER A 104 8.74 0.61 6.20
C SER A 104 9.14 0.11 7.59
N GLY A 105 10.04 0.83 8.25
CA GLY A 105 10.57 0.48 9.57
C GLY A 105 12.07 0.24 9.56
N GLU A 106 12.55 -0.56 10.50
CA GLU A 106 13.95 -0.99 10.60
C GLU A 106 14.16 -2.27 9.78
N ALA A 107 15.27 -2.37 9.07
CA ALA A 107 15.64 -3.54 8.28
C ALA A 107 17.07 -3.94 8.61
N THR A 108 17.26 -5.20 9.00
CA THR A 108 18.60 -5.71 9.33
C THR A 108 19.30 -6.24 8.09
N ILE A 109 20.62 -6.07 8.01
CA ILE A 109 21.47 -6.47 6.88
C ILE A 109 22.47 -7.54 7.34
N GLY A 110 22.67 -8.59 6.53
CA GLY A 110 23.65 -9.63 6.81
C GLY A 110 23.33 -10.97 6.16
N ARG A 111 24.18 -11.98 6.33
CA ARG A 111 23.97 -13.32 5.73
C ARG A 111 22.72 -14.05 6.26
N GLN A 112 22.18 -13.63 7.41
CA GLN A 112 20.95 -14.15 8.03
C GLN A 112 20.13 -13.01 8.64
N ALA A 113 19.75 -12.06 7.79
CA ALA A 113 18.99 -10.87 8.14
C ALA A 113 17.83 -10.65 7.15
N ASP A 114 17.08 -9.56 7.32
CA ASP A 114 15.97 -9.20 6.42
C ASP A 114 16.48 -8.89 5.00
N VAL A 115 17.58 -8.15 4.90
CA VAL A 115 18.34 -7.96 3.66
C VAL A 115 19.51 -8.93 3.66
N ARG A 116 19.34 -10.03 2.93
CA ARG A 116 20.32 -11.10 2.88
C ARG A 116 21.36 -10.84 1.79
N LEU A 117 22.63 -10.79 2.18
CA LEU A 117 23.76 -10.72 1.28
C LEU A 117 24.51 -12.07 1.26
N ASP A 118 24.88 -12.57 0.08
CA ASP A 118 25.70 -13.77 -0.13
C ASP A 118 27.19 -13.41 -0.25
N ASP A 119 27.66 -12.62 0.71
CA ASP A 119 29.06 -12.22 0.82
C ASP A 119 29.68 -12.88 2.06
N PRO A 120 30.74 -13.71 1.92
CA PRO A 120 31.36 -14.43 3.03
C PRO A 120 31.99 -13.50 4.07
N ASP A 121 32.38 -12.29 3.69
CA ASP A 121 33.00 -11.30 4.58
C ASP A 121 31.96 -10.55 5.43
N VAL A 122 30.66 -10.69 5.10
CA VAL A 122 29.56 -10.09 5.84
C VAL A 122 29.13 -10.99 7.01
N SER A 123 28.89 -10.38 8.17
CA SER A 123 28.37 -11.07 9.36
C SER A 123 26.97 -11.66 9.15
N ARG A 124 26.57 -12.63 9.98
CA ARG A 124 25.19 -13.15 9.97
C ARG A 124 24.16 -12.05 10.22
N ARG A 125 24.47 -11.15 11.16
CA ARG A 125 23.81 -9.86 11.37
C ARG A 125 24.90 -8.80 11.42
N HIS A 126 24.82 -7.82 10.54
CA HIS A 126 25.88 -6.85 10.32
C HIS A 126 25.46 -5.43 10.74
N ALA A 127 24.27 -5.00 10.31
CA ALA A 127 23.68 -3.70 10.63
C ALA A 127 22.16 -3.83 10.78
#